data_AF-A0A1C5V3D7-F1
#
_entry.id   AF-A0A1C5V3D7-F1
#
_cell.length_a   1.000
_cell.length_b   1.000
_cell.length_c   1.000
_cell.angle_alpha   90.00
_cell.angle_beta   90.00
_cell.angle_gamma   90.00
#
_symmetry.space_group_name_H-M   'P 1'
#
loop_
_entity.id
_entity.type
_entity.pdbx_description
1 polymer ?
#
loop_
_entity_poly.entity_id
_entity_poly.type
_entity_poly.pdbx_seq_one_letter_code
_entity_poly.pdbx_strand_id
1 'polypeptide(L)' 'MAKKVLIISTSLRGGSNSDILANECAKGAKETGHDVELLSLKGKNIKYCIGSCLKN' A
#
# COMPACT_ATOMS: atom_id res chain seq x y z
N MET A 1 -11.01 16.75 -10.59
CA MET A 1 -11.38 15.43 -11.17
C MET A 1 -11.00 14.36 -10.16
N ALA A 2 -11.94 13.51 -9.75
CA ALA A 2 -11.64 12.39 -8.87
C ALA A 2 -10.71 11.38 -9.56
N LYS A 3 -9.68 10.91 -8.86
CA LYS A 3 -8.78 9.84 -9.31
C LYS A 3 -9.03 8.58 -8.48
N LYS A 4 -8.61 7.43 -8.99
CA LYS A 4 -8.53 6.17 -8.23
C LYS A 4 -7.12 6.01 -7.69
N VAL A 5 -6.99 5.85 -6.39
CA VAL A 5 -5.72 5.78 -5.68
C VAL A 5 -5.66 4.45 -4.91
N LEU A 6 -4.68 3.63 -5.23
CA LEU A 6 -4.39 2.41 -4.47
C LEU A 6 -3.11 2.62 -3.67
N ILE A 7 -3.20 2.53 -2.35
CA ILE A 7 -2.07 2.61 -1.43
C ILE A 7 -1.74 1.20 -0.95
N ILE A 8 -0.51 0.75 -1.20
CA ILE A 8 -0.03 -0.57 -0.77
C ILE A 8 0.89 -0.37 0.44
N SER A 9 0.43 -0.80 1.63
CA SER A 9 1.25 -0.77 2.84
C SER A 9 2.04 -2.07 2.97
N THR A 10 3.37 -1.97 2.92
CA THR A 10 4.31 -3.08 3.12
C THR A 10 4.77 -3.23 4.57
N SER A 11 4.29 -2.36 5.48
CA SER A 11 4.59 -2.47 6.90
C SER A 11 3.94 -3.71 7.49
N LEU A 12 4.75 -4.65 7.97
CA LEU A 12 4.26 -5.86 8.66
C LEU A 12 3.87 -5.57 10.11
N ARG A 13 4.41 -4.50 10.70
CA ARG A 13 4.08 -4.04 12.05
C ARG A 13 2.98 -2.98 11.98
N GLY A 14 1.86 -3.26 12.65
CA GLY A 14 0.80 -2.27 12.83
C GLY A 14 1.26 -1.14 13.76
N GLY A 15 0.84 0.09 13.48
CA GLY A 15 1.26 1.27 14.24
C GLY A 15 2.72 1.68 14.04
N SER A 16 3.40 1.14 13.01
CA SER A 16 4.71 1.68 12.60
C SER A 16 4.56 3.06 11.96
N ASN A 17 5.65 3.83 11.88
CA ASN A 17 5.64 5.11 11.18
C ASN A 17 5.13 4.98 9.73
N SER A 18 5.52 3.91 9.03
CA SER A 18 5.06 3.67 7.65
C SER A 18 3.57 3.31 7.58
N ASP A 19 3.06 2.57 8.56
CA ASP A 19 1.63 2.26 8.67
C ASP A 19 0.81 3.54 8.93
N ILE A 20 1.25 4.37 9.87
CA ILE A 20 0.63 5.67 10.16
C ILE A 20 0.66 6.56 8.91
N LEU A 21 1.81 6.66 8.22
CA LEU A 21 1.95 7.46 7.01
C LEU A 21 1.00 6.99 5.90
N ALA A 22 0.84 5.68 5.70
CA ALA A 22 -0.10 5.14 4.72
C ALA A 22 -1.55 5.53 5.05
N ASN A 23 -1.94 5.49 6.33
CA ASN A 23 -3.27 5.89 6.78
C ASN A 23 -3.52 7.40 6.58
N GLU A 24 -2.57 8.26 6.97
CA GLU A 24 -2.70 9.71 6.77
C GLU A 24 -2.72 10.10 5.29
N CYS A 25 -1.93 9.41 4.44
CA CYS A 25 -1.99 9.60 3.00
C CYS A 25 -3.37 9.22 2.44
N ALA A 26 -3.93 8.08 2.85
CA ALA A 26 -5.26 7.64 2.43
C ALA A 26 -6.34 8.63 2.87
N LYS A 27 -6.23 9.15 4.09
CA LYS A 27 -7.13 10.18 4.62
C LYS A 27 -7.08 11.46 3.78
N GLY A 28 -5.90 12.02 3.56
CA GLY A 28 -5.76 13.24 2.74
C GLY A 28 -6.28 13.06 1.31
N ALA A 29 -5.99 11.92 0.68
CA ALA A 29 -6.52 11.62 -0.65
C ALA A 29 -8.06 11.54 -0.68
N LYS A 30 -8.69 10.92 0.32
CA LYS A 30 -10.17 10.88 0.45
C LYS A 30 -10.75 12.27 0.66
N GLU A 31 -10.15 13.09 1.51
CA GLU A 31 -10.59 14.47 1.80
C GLU A 31 -10.59 15.36 0.55
N THR A 32 -9.66 15.12 -0.40
CA THR A 32 -9.63 15.83 -1.70
C THR A 32 -10.63 15.30 -2.74
N GLY A 33 -11.48 14.33 -2.38
CA GLY A 33 -12.50 13.77 -3.26
C GLY A 33 -11.99 12.71 -4.23
N HIS A 34 -10.94 11.97 -3.88
CA HIS A 34 -10.48 10.80 -4.63
C HIS A 34 -11.14 9.50 -4.14
N ASP A 35 -11.21 8.50 -5.03
CA ASP A 35 -11.58 7.13 -4.70
C ASP A 35 -10.32 6.39 -4.24
N VAL A 36 -10.28 5.96 -2.98
CA VAL A 36 -9.05 5.52 -2.31
C VAL A 36 -9.23 4.17 -1.62
N GLU A 37 -8.36 3.23 -1.98
CA GLU A 37 -8.20 1.93 -1.32
C GLU A 37 -6.82 1.83 -0.66
N LEU A 38 -6.79 1.38 0.59
CA LEU A 38 -5.55 1.03 1.30
C LEU A 38 -5.51 -0.48 1.49
N LEU A 39 -4.50 -1.11 0.88
CA LEU A 39 -4.25 -2.54 0.96
C LEU A 39 -2.97 -2.81 1.77
N SER A 40 -3.12 -3.43 2.94
CA SER A 40 -1.97 -3.93 3.70
C SER A 40 -1.52 -5.28 3.17
N LEU A 41 -0.19 -5.46 3.02
CA LEU A 41 0.41 -6.76 2.73
C LEU A 41 0.62 -7.62 3.98
N LYS A 42 0.38 -7.05 5.18
CA LYS A 42 0.48 -7.77 6.44
C LYS A 42 -0.42 -9.02 6.42
N GLY A 43 0.16 -10.17 6.76
CA GLY A 43 -0.56 -11.45 6.78
C GLY A 43 -0.90 -12.02 5.40
N LYS A 44 -0.53 -11.35 4.30
CA LYS A 44 -0.67 -11.91 2.95
C LYS A 44 0.54 -12.77 2.62
N ASN A 45 0.29 -13.93 2.01
CA ASN A 45 1.36 -14.78 1.51
C ASN A 45 1.82 -14.28 0.14
N ILE A 46 2.95 -13.58 0.11
CA ILE A 46 3.54 -13.03 -1.12
C ILE A 46 4.81 -13.81 -1.42
N LYS A 47 4.79 -14.53 -2.55
CA LYS A 47 5.94 -15.30 -3.01
C LYS A 47 7.04 -14.36 -3.54
N TYR A 48 8.26 -14.88 -3.62
CA TYR A 48 9.38 -14.19 -4.24
C TYR A 48 9.10 -13.91 -5.73
N CYS A 49 9.86 -12.98 -6.31
CA CYS A 49 9.78 -12.65 -7.72
C CYS A 49 10.04 -13.90 -8.58
N ILE A 50 9.06 -14.29 -9.39
CA ILE A 50 9.18 -15.38 -10.37
C ILE A 50 9.73 -14.92 -11.73
N GLY A 51 10.07 -13.63 -11.86
CA GLY A 51 10.72 -13.07 -13.04
C GLY A 51 12.16 -13.56 -13.19
N SER A 52 12.69 -13.57 -14.41
CA SER A 52 14.01 -14.10 -14.79
C SER A 52 15.21 -13.30 -14.24
N CYS A 53 15.10 -12.64 -13.10
CA CYS A 53 16.19 -11.86 -12.47
C CYS A 53 17.32 -12.73 -11.89
N LEU A 54 17.25 -14.06 -12.07
CA LEU A 54 18.22 -15.05 -11.63
C LEU A 54 18.61 -16.04 -12.75
N LYS A 55 18.20 -15.80 -14.01
CA LYS A 55 18.67 -16.61 -15.13
C LYS A 55 20.05 -16.09 -15.54
N ASN A 56 21.09 -16.69 -14.96
CA ASN A 56 22.44 -16.70 -15.53
C ASN A 56 22.44 -17.58 -16.79
#